data_AF-A0A0K1EQA1-F1
#
_entry.id   AF-A0A0K1EQA1-F1
#
_cell.length_a   1.000
_cell.length_b   1.000
_cell.length_c   1.000
_cell.angle_alpha   90.00
_cell.angle_beta   90.00
_cell.angle_gamma   90.00
#
_symmetry.space_group_name_H-M   'P 1'
#
loop_
_entity.id
_entity.type
_entity.pdbx_description
1 polymer ?
#
loop_
_entity_poly.entity_id
_entity_poly.type
_entity_poly.pdbx_seq_one_letter_code
_entity_poly.pdbx_strand_id
1 'polypeptide(L)'
;MAIPLDRCLPARSWAGYRMRVGMVNAGARWMKGILHMARWVGGVATATVVAAAVGGGCGADADDERCADGLCVCEFGASCNLDCEAPPCNVTCDGNNPDCRGACANGECICGTGSSCDFRCDAPPCHVTCEGDNPDCEGTCANGQCTCAVGSSCDFDCGAPPCHVTCEGDNPDCEGTCANGTCACGPRSSCEFTCESGPCHTTCDEGSTCVVHCANGNAGTQDCDITACAIGDVVVCPGGRATTCGAPCPD
;
A
#
# COMPACT_ATOMS: atom_id res chain seq x y z
N MET A 1 -31.64 38.64 -11.74
CA MET A 1 -32.02 38.10 -13.07
C MET A 1 -31.56 36.66 -13.06
N ALA A 2 -32.49 35.73 -12.85
CA ALA A 2 -32.21 34.31 -12.70
C ALA A 2 -32.19 33.64 -14.07
N ILE A 3 -31.21 32.77 -14.31
CA ILE A 3 -31.13 31.91 -15.50
C ILE A 3 -31.39 30.47 -15.01
N PRO A 4 -32.32 29.72 -15.63
CA PRO A 4 -32.73 28.41 -15.11
C PRO A 4 -31.72 27.31 -15.43
N LEU A 5 -31.51 26.44 -14.43
CA LEU A 5 -30.88 25.12 -14.52
C LEU A 5 -31.92 24.14 -15.06
N ASP A 6 -31.73 23.63 -16.28
CA ASP A 6 -32.40 22.42 -16.75
C ASP A 6 -31.63 21.85 -17.94
N ARG A 7 -30.92 20.73 -17.73
CA ARG A 7 -30.67 19.61 -18.66
C ARG A 7 -29.38 18.86 -18.29
N CYS A 8 -29.48 17.93 -17.35
CA CYS A 8 -28.64 16.73 -17.35
C CYS A 8 -29.53 15.54 -17.70
N LEU A 9 -29.22 14.89 -18.84
CA LEU A 9 -29.86 13.67 -19.29
C LEU A 9 -29.28 12.46 -18.53
N PRO A 10 -30.07 11.44 -18.17
CA PRO A 10 -29.56 10.24 -17.53
C PRO A 10 -28.85 9.33 -18.55
N ALA A 11 -27.63 8.90 -18.23
CA ALA A 11 -26.96 7.82 -18.94
C ALA A 11 -27.61 6.47 -18.58
N ARG A 12 -27.73 5.64 -19.60
CA ARG A 12 -28.62 4.48 -19.71
C ARG A 12 -28.05 3.22 -19.07
N SER A 13 -28.95 2.45 -18.46
CA SER A 13 -28.81 1.04 -18.14
C SER A 13 -28.42 0.19 -19.36
N TRP A 14 -27.37 -0.62 -19.26
CA TRP A 14 -27.11 -1.72 -20.21
C TRP A 14 -27.28 -3.06 -19.50
N ALA A 15 -28.39 -3.72 -19.82
CA ALA A 15 -28.64 -5.10 -19.49
C ALA A 15 -28.01 -6.03 -20.55
N GLY A 16 -27.26 -7.02 -20.06
CA GLY A 16 -27.27 -8.38 -20.61
C GLY A 16 -26.30 -8.69 -21.76
N TYR A 17 -25.20 -9.36 -21.43
CA TYR A 17 -24.62 -10.39 -22.29
C TYR A 17 -24.18 -11.61 -21.46
N ARG A 18 -24.83 -12.75 -21.71
CA ARG A 18 -24.47 -14.07 -21.14
C ARG A 18 -23.41 -14.76 -22.00
N MET A 19 -22.56 -15.50 -21.30
CA MET A 19 -21.40 -16.28 -21.76
C MET A 19 -21.67 -17.31 -22.86
N ARG A 20 -20.61 -17.67 -23.59
CA ARG A 20 -20.37 -19.06 -24.00
C ARG A 20 -18.94 -19.50 -23.68
N VAL A 21 -18.90 -20.66 -23.03
CA VAL A 21 -17.75 -21.47 -22.64
C VAL A 21 -17.13 -22.14 -23.87
N GLY A 22 -15.81 -22.23 -23.92
CA GLY A 22 -15.06 -23.10 -24.83
C GLY A 22 -13.70 -23.45 -24.23
N MET A 23 -13.62 -24.59 -23.54
CA MET A 23 -12.36 -25.26 -23.18
C MET A 23 -11.67 -25.80 -24.43
N VAL A 24 -10.36 -25.56 -24.58
CA VAL A 24 -9.44 -26.57 -25.13
C VAL A 24 -8.06 -26.41 -24.51
N ASN A 25 -7.46 -27.56 -24.26
CA ASN A 25 -6.31 -27.83 -23.42
C ASN A 25 -5.08 -28.12 -24.30
N ALA A 26 -3.91 -28.07 -23.67
CA ALA A 26 -2.64 -28.71 -24.04
C ALA A 26 -1.67 -28.02 -25.03
N GLY A 27 -0.42 -27.92 -24.56
CA GLY A 27 0.71 -28.50 -25.31
C GLY A 27 1.85 -27.56 -25.67
N ALA A 28 2.86 -27.51 -24.80
CA ALA A 28 4.18 -26.96 -25.09
C ALA A 28 4.90 -27.70 -26.25
N ARG A 29 5.71 -26.98 -27.05
CA ARG A 29 7.03 -27.47 -27.52
C ARG A 29 7.88 -26.40 -28.22
N TRP A 30 9.18 -26.62 -28.08
CA TRP A 30 10.33 -25.77 -28.35
C TRP A 30 10.74 -25.59 -29.83
N MET A 31 11.45 -24.47 -30.04
CA MET A 31 12.67 -24.25 -30.85
C MET A 31 12.68 -24.21 -32.39
N LYS A 32 13.50 -23.22 -32.82
CA LYS A 32 14.37 -23.08 -34.00
C LYS A 32 13.89 -22.15 -35.11
N GLY A 33 14.73 -21.13 -35.34
CA GLY A 33 14.57 -20.11 -36.37
C GLY A 33 14.93 -20.60 -37.77
N ILE A 34 14.81 -19.69 -38.72
CA ILE A 34 15.74 -19.42 -39.82
C ILE A 34 15.20 -18.22 -40.61
N LEU A 35 16.13 -17.33 -40.95
CA LEU A 35 16.09 -16.26 -41.95
C LEU A 35 15.20 -16.55 -43.17
N HIS A 36 14.42 -15.56 -43.61
CA HIS A 36 14.34 -15.24 -45.03
C HIS A 36 13.97 -13.77 -45.25
N MET A 37 14.85 -13.09 -45.99
CA MET A 37 14.66 -11.75 -46.54
C MET A 37 13.48 -11.75 -47.52
N ALA A 38 12.58 -10.77 -47.41
CA ALA A 38 11.75 -10.34 -48.52
C ALA A 38 11.59 -8.81 -48.48
N ARG A 39 12.13 -8.21 -49.53
CA ARG A 39 12.18 -6.79 -49.85
C ARG A 39 10.91 -6.42 -50.64
N TRP A 40 10.11 -5.48 -50.14
CA TRP A 40 9.00 -4.79 -50.83
C TRP A 40 8.91 -3.39 -50.19
N VAL A 41 9.41 -2.31 -50.78
CA VAL A 41 8.89 -1.47 -51.88
C VAL A 41 7.45 -0.97 -51.67
N GLY A 42 7.35 0.30 -51.26
CA GLY A 42 6.30 1.22 -51.70
C GLY A 42 5.07 1.35 -50.81
N GLY A 43 4.87 2.56 -50.25
CA GLY A 43 3.58 2.93 -49.66
C GLY A 43 3.69 4.04 -48.63
N VAL A 44 3.85 5.28 -49.10
CA VAL A 44 3.67 6.48 -48.27
C VAL A 44 2.19 6.60 -47.94
N ALA A 45 1.83 6.49 -46.66
CA ALA A 45 0.55 6.94 -46.13
C ALA A 45 0.79 7.62 -44.77
N THR A 46 1.01 8.93 -44.85
CA THR A 46 0.95 9.85 -43.71
C THR A 46 -0.47 9.82 -43.12
N ALA A 47 -0.64 9.11 -42.02
CA ALA A 47 -1.81 9.24 -41.16
C ALA A 47 -1.45 10.21 -40.03
N THR A 48 -1.82 11.48 -40.23
CA THR A 48 -1.78 12.52 -39.19
C THR A 48 -2.84 12.16 -38.15
N VAL A 49 -2.44 11.56 -37.03
CA VAL A 49 -3.33 11.43 -35.87
C VAL A 49 -3.34 12.79 -35.19
N VAL A 50 -4.43 13.52 -35.39
CA VAL A 50 -4.77 14.68 -34.56
C VAL A 50 -5.12 14.11 -33.19
N ALA A 51 -4.14 14.10 -32.29
CA ALA A 51 -4.39 13.91 -30.87
C ALA A 51 -5.17 15.14 -30.38
N ALA A 52 -6.50 15.01 -30.34
CA ALA A 52 -7.34 15.94 -29.61
C ALA A 52 -7.03 15.75 -28.12
N ALA A 53 -6.12 16.59 -27.60
CA ALA A 53 -5.99 16.82 -26.18
C ALA A 53 -7.32 17.42 -25.68
N VAL A 54 -8.24 16.56 -25.25
CA VAL A 54 -9.35 16.98 -24.42
C VAL A 54 -8.77 17.14 -23.02
N GLY A 55 -8.18 18.31 -22.79
CA GLY A 55 -7.97 18.83 -21.44
C GLY A 55 -9.35 19.12 -20.87
N GLY A 56 -9.93 18.11 -20.20
CA GLY A 56 -11.07 18.25 -19.32
C GLY A 56 -10.55 18.34 -17.90
N GLY A 57 -9.95 19.48 -17.56
CA GLY A 57 -9.74 19.83 -16.16
C GLY A 57 -11.10 20.08 -15.53
N CYS A 58 -11.63 19.06 -14.87
CA CYS A 58 -12.66 19.24 -13.86
C CYS A 58 -11.91 19.49 -12.55
N GLY A 59 -11.68 20.76 -12.23
CA GLY A 59 -11.56 21.15 -10.83
C GLY A 59 -12.93 20.90 -10.20
N ALA A 60 -13.14 19.67 -9.73
CA ALA A 60 -14.15 19.40 -8.73
C ALA A 60 -13.45 19.68 -7.40
N ASP A 61 -13.99 20.64 -6.67
CA ASP A 61 -13.75 20.72 -5.23
C ASP A 61 -13.93 19.30 -4.66
N ALA A 62 -12.96 18.84 -3.87
CA ALA A 62 -12.89 17.49 -3.30
C ALA A 62 -14.00 17.28 -2.25
N ASP A 63 -15.24 17.25 -2.72
CA ASP A 63 -16.40 16.82 -1.95
C ASP A 63 -16.32 15.30 -1.83
N ASP A 64 -16.09 14.79 -0.61
CA ASP A 64 -15.96 13.38 -0.23
C ASP A 64 -16.57 12.40 -1.25
N GLU A 65 -15.70 11.71 -2.01
CA GLU A 65 -16.13 10.73 -2.98
C GLU A 65 -16.52 9.45 -2.24
N ARG A 66 -17.83 9.28 -2.09
CA ARG A 66 -18.41 8.14 -1.38
C ARG A 66 -18.47 6.90 -2.26
N CYS A 67 -18.05 5.78 -1.71
CA CYS A 67 -17.90 4.54 -2.46
C CYS A 67 -19.17 3.70 -2.39
N ALA A 68 -19.89 3.61 -3.51
CA ALA A 68 -21.20 2.94 -3.55
C ALA A 68 -21.13 1.40 -3.62
N ASP A 69 -19.98 0.82 -3.99
CA ASP A 69 -19.86 -0.61 -4.30
C ASP A 69 -18.76 -1.34 -3.49
N GLY A 70 -18.34 -0.77 -2.35
CA GLY A 70 -17.29 -1.36 -1.49
C GLY A 70 -15.88 -1.30 -2.08
N LEU A 71 -15.69 -0.53 -3.15
CA LEU A 71 -14.38 -0.20 -3.73
C LEU A 71 -14.34 1.30 -4.02
N CYS A 72 -13.33 1.96 -3.46
CA CYS A 72 -12.97 3.34 -3.69
C CYS A 72 -11.68 3.37 -4.49
N VAL A 73 -11.64 4.10 -5.60
CA VAL A 73 -10.42 4.23 -6.41
C VAL A 73 -10.11 5.70 -6.60
N CYS A 74 -8.93 6.11 -6.14
CA CYS A 74 -8.34 7.38 -6.52
C CYS A 74 -7.52 7.16 -7.79
N GLU A 75 -7.95 7.78 -8.89
CA GLU A 75 -7.28 7.63 -10.17
C GLU A 75 -5.83 8.12 -10.11
N PHE A 76 -4.96 7.53 -10.93
CA PHE A 76 -3.54 7.87 -11.01
C PHE A 76 -3.29 9.38 -11.07
N GLY A 77 -2.42 9.88 -10.19
CA GLY A 77 -2.04 11.29 -10.16
C GLY A 77 -3.09 12.26 -9.62
N ALA A 78 -4.27 11.78 -9.24
CA ALA A 78 -5.31 12.61 -8.63
C ALA A 78 -5.07 12.80 -7.12
N SER A 79 -5.74 13.79 -6.55
CA SER A 79 -5.89 13.92 -5.09
C SER A 79 -7.31 13.55 -4.70
N CYS A 80 -7.47 12.72 -3.67
CA CYS A 80 -8.77 12.19 -3.29
C CYS A 80 -8.95 12.14 -1.77
N ASN A 81 -10.20 12.26 -1.33
CA ASN A 81 -10.64 11.88 0.01
C ASN A 81 -11.76 10.85 -0.11
N LEU A 82 -11.46 9.61 0.27
CA LEU A 82 -12.31 8.45 0.02
C LEU A 82 -12.87 7.91 1.34
N ASP A 83 -14.15 8.13 1.56
CA ASP A 83 -14.85 7.68 2.75
C ASP A 83 -15.73 6.46 2.48
N CYS A 84 -15.62 5.49 3.39
CA CYS A 84 -16.47 4.32 3.34
C CYS A 84 -17.84 4.57 3.97
N GLU A 85 -18.92 4.34 3.21
CA GLU A 85 -20.29 4.43 3.75
C GLU A 85 -20.72 3.16 4.50
N ALA A 86 -20.25 1.99 4.07
CA ALA A 86 -20.61 0.71 4.68
C ALA A 86 -19.56 -0.39 4.40
N PRO A 87 -19.20 -1.20 5.40
CA PRO A 87 -18.38 -2.39 5.18
C PRO A 87 -19.11 -3.45 4.33
N PRO A 88 -18.41 -4.25 3.50
CA PRO A 88 -16.97 -4.20 3.24
C PRO A 88 -16.57 -3.07 2.28
N CYS A 89 -15.36 -2.55 2.46
CA CYS A 89 -14.83 -1.39 1.76
C CYS A 89 -13.33 -1.49 1.56
N ASN A 90 -12.91 -1.31 0.32
CA ASN A 90 -11.50 -1.28 -0.07
C ASN A 90 -11.20 0.08 -0.67
N VAL A 91 -10.03 0.63 -0.35
CA VAL A 91 -9.53 1.87 -0.92
C VAL A 91 -8.28 1.57 -1.73
N THR A 92 -8.18 2.14 -2.92
CA THR A 92 -7.01 2.00 -3.78
C THR A 92 -6.64 3.36 -4.36
N CYS A 93 -5.39 3.76 -4.17
CA CYS A 93 -4.78 4.90 -4.86
C CYS A 93 -3.90 4.34 -5.96
N ASP A 94 -4.25 4.56 -7.23
CA ASP A 94 -3.64 3.83 -8.36
C ASP A 94 -2.16 4.17 -8.62
N GLY A 95 -1.62 5.22 -8.00
CA GLY A 95 -0.20 5.58 -8.08
C GLY A 95 0.05 7.05 -8.39
N ASN A 96 1.22 7.54 -7.97
CA ASN A 96 1.66 8.93 -8.10
C ASN A 96 0.63 9.96 -7.60
N ASN A 97 -0.24 9.57 -6.67
CA ASN A 97 -1.23 10.45 -6.07
C ASN A 97 -0.52 11.39 -5.08
N PRO A 98 -0.55 12.72 -5.28
CA PRO A 98 0.17 13.64 -4.39
C PRO A 98 -0.48 13.79 -3.01
N ASP A 99 -1.76 13.41 -2.86
CA ASP A 99 -2.47 13.35 -1.57
C ASP A 99 -3.68 12.41 -1.75
N CYS A 100 -3.60 11.20 -1.19
CA CYS A 100 -4.67 10.22 -1.25
C CYS A 100 -5.09 9.78 0.15
N ARG A 101 -6.30 10.18 0.57
CA ARG A 101 -6.84 9.85 1.88
C ARG A 101 -7.94 8.82 1.75
N GLY A 102 -7.99 7.86 2.66
CA GLY A 102 -8.90 6.75 2.56
C GLY A 102 -9.29 6.10 3.89
N ALA A 103 -10.54 5.65 3.98
CA ALA A 103 -11.00 4.78 5.04
C ALA A 103 -11.43 3.41 4.49
N CYS A 104 -10.72 2.34 4.84
CA CYS A 104 -11.17 0.97 4.57
C CYS A 104 -11.91 0.38 5.78
N ALA A 105 -12.77 -0.60 5.51
CA ALA A 105 -13.58 -1.23 6.55
C ALA A 105 -13.89 -2.68 6.15
N ASN A 106 -13.44 -3.65 6.96
CA ASN A 106 -13.48 -5.08 6.62
C ASN A 106 -12.90 -5.33 5.21
N GLY A 107 -11.69 -4.80 4.97
CA GLY A 107 -11.10 -4.67 3.63
C GLY A 107 -9.65 -4.18 3.65
N GLU A 108 -9.20 -3.71 2.50
CA GLU A 108 -7.80 -3.31 2.27
C GLU A 108 -7.70 -1.86 1.79
N CYS A 109 -6.69 -1.15 2.30
CA CYS A 109 -6.26 0.16 1.81
C CYS A 109 -4.92 -0.01 1.07
N ILE A 110 -4.86 0.35 -0.21
CA ILE A 110 -3.67 0.21 -1.06
C ILE A 110 -3.18 1.58 -1.51
N CYS A 111 -1.95 1.92 -1.14
CA CYS A 111 -1.24 3.09 -1.62
C CYS A 111 -0.35 2.68 -2.79
N GLY A 112 -0.79 2.95 -4.01
CA GLY A 112 -0.02 2.64 -5.21
C GLY A 112 1.31 3.39 -5.25
N THR A 113 2.26 2.85 -6.01
CA THR A 113 3.65 3.33 -6.08
C THR A 113 3.77 4.84 -6.29
N GLY A 114 4.68 5.48 -5.56
CA GLY A 114 4.98 6.91 -5.70
C GLY A 114 3.89 7.86 -5.19
N SER A 115 2.85 7.34 -4.56
CA SER A 115 1.79 8.14 -3.94
C SER A 115 2.14 8.55 -2.52
N SER A 116 1.57 9.66 -2.07
CA SER A 116 1.47 10.03 -0.66
C SER A 116 0.07 9.67 -0.16
N CYS A 117 -0.02 8.82 0.86
CA CYS A 117 -1.30 8.29 1.34
C CYS A 117 -1.46 8.39 2.86
N ASP A 118 -2.70 8.59 3.29
CA ASP A 118 -3.12 8.58 4.70
C ASP A 118 -4.38 7.71 4.81
N PHE A 119 -4.22 6.55 5.47
CA PHE A 119 -5.28 5.55 5.59
C PHE A 119 -5.69 5.26 7.02
N ARG A 120 -7.00 5.20 7.24
CA ARG A 120 -7.61 4.76 8.51
C ARG A 120 -8.44 3.48 8.34
N CYS A 121 -8.58 2.74 9.44
CA CYS A 121 -9.47 1.60 9.53
C CYS A 121 -10.76 1.96 10.29
N ASP A 122 -11.91 1.80 9.63
CA ASP A 122 -13.21 2.15 10.22
C ASP A 122 -13.92 0.96 10.85
N ALA A 123 -13.67 -0.24 10.33
CA ALA A 123 -14.17 -1.47 10.92
C ALA A 123 -13.14 -2.60 10.68
N PRO A 124 -12.59 -3.22 11.74
CA PRO A 124 -11.71 -4.36 11.57
C PRO A 124 -12.43 -5.55 10.91
N PRO A 125 -11.72 -6.43 10.17
CA PRO A 125 -10.30 -6.37 9.86
C PRO A 125 -9.93 -5.33 8.79
N CYS A 126 -8.77 -4.68 8.92
CA CYS A 126 -8.20 -3.81 7.89
C CYS A 126 -6.74 -4.13 7.65
N HIS A 127 -6.37 -4.12 6.37
CA HIS A 127 -4.98 -4.25 5.90
C HIS A 127 -4.55 -2.97 5.19
N VAL A 128 -3.26 -2.63 5.31
CA VAL A 128 -2.66 -1.51 4.59
C VAL A 128 -1.46 -2.00 3.80
N THR A 129 -1.39 -1.63 2.52
CA THR A 129 -0.28 -1.98 1.63
C THR A 129 0.22 -0.72 0.93
N CYS A 130 1.50 -0.38 1.13
CA CYS A 130 2.20 0.67 0.39
C CYS A 130 3.09 0.00 -0.68
N GLU A 131 2.78 0.18 -1.96
CA GLU A 131 3.34 -0.63 -3.06
C GLU A 131 4.74 -0.22 -3.52
N GLY A 132 5.36 0.78 -2.91
CA GLY A 132 6.79 1.09 -3.09
C GLY A 132 7.06 2.51 -3.55
N ASP A 133 8.28 2.98 -3.33
CA ASP A 133 8.73 4.34 -3.65
C ASP A 133 7.77 5.45 -3.14
N ASN A 134 6.98 5.16 -2.10
CA ASN A 134 6.04 6.10 -1.51
C ASN A 134 6.84 7.08 -0.65
N PRO A 135 6.82 8.39 -0.95
CA PRO A 135 7.55 9.37 -0.13
C PRO A 135 6.96 9.50 1.28
N ASP A 136 5.70 9.14 1.45
CA ASP A 136 4.95 9.22 2.69
C ASP A 136 3.74 8.28 2.63
N CYS A 137 3.70 7.25 3.46
CA CYS A 137 2.59 6.31 3.50
C CYS A 137 2.20 6.01 4.94
N GLU A 138 1.16 6.69 5.40
CA GLU A 138 0.59 6.54 6.74
C GLU A 138 -0.60 5.57 6.69
N GLY A 139 -0.71 4.69 7.68
CA GLY A 139 -1.79 3.72 7.68
C GLY A 139 -2.11 3.07 9.03
N THR A 140 -3.40 2.90 9.34
CA THR A 140 -3.84 2.09 10.47
C THR A 140 -4.35 0.71 10.01
N CYS A 141 -3.64 -0.37 10.36
CA CYS A 141 -4.19 -1.72 10.28
C CYS A 141 -4.87 -2.13 11.59
N ALA A 142 -5.85 -3.03 11.52
CA ALA A 142 -6.56 -3.50 12.70
C ALA A 142 -7.02 -4.95 12.48
N ASN A 143 -6.66 -5.87 13.37
CA ASN A 143 -6.79 -7.31 13.17
C ASN A 143 -6.27 -7.71 11.78
N GLY A 144 -5.06 -7.26 11.46
CA GLY A 144 -4.57 -7.20 10.09
C GLY A 144 -3.07 -6.94 9.97
N GLN A 145 -2.66 -6.62 8.73
CA GLN A 145 -1.27 -6.48 8.31
C GLN A 145 -1.07 -5.11 7.68
N CYS A 146 0.00 -4.43 8.06
CA CYS A 146 0.54 -3.26 7.38
C CYS A 146 1.84 -3.69 6.65
N THR A 147 1.97 -3.33 5.38
CA THR A 147 3.14 -3.68 4.55
C THR A 147 3.72 -2.43 3.89
N CYS A 148 5.00 -2.17 4.16
CA CYS A 148 5.80 -1.14 3.51
C CYS A 148 6.70 -1.80 2.47
N ALA A 149 6.35 -1.67 1.20
CA ALA A 149 7.20 -2.18 0.13
C ALA A 149 8.47 -1.34 -0.04
N VAL A 150 9.38 -1.86 -0.86
CA VAL A 150 10.74 -1.33 -1.04
C VAL A 150 10.75 0.15 -1.44
N GLY A 151 11.66 0.91 -0.83
CA GLY A 151 11.91 2.31 -1.17
C GLY A 151 10.89 3.32 -0.61
N SER A 152 9.83 2.83 0.05
CA SER A 152 8.84 3.68 0.71
C SER A 152 9.31 4.17 2.09
N SER A 153 8.86 5.35 2.48
CA SER A 153 8.78 5.81 3.86
C SER A 153 7.38 5.53 4.39
N CYS A 154 7.26 4.74 5.45
CA CYS A 154 5.96 4.34 6.00
C CYS A 154 5.86 4.59 7.51
N ASP A 155 4.67 4.94 7.96
CA ASP A 155 4.29 5.01 9.38
C ASP A 155 2.99 4.24 9.59
N PHE A 156 3.01 3.25 10.49
CA PHE A 156 1.89 2.36 10.70
C PHE A 156 1.43 2.28 12.15
N ASP A 157 0.13 2.47 12.34
CA ASP A 157 -0.54 2.31 13.62
C ASP A 157 -1.33 1.00 13.72
N CYS A 158 -1.50 0.54 14.97
CA CYS A 158 -2.39 -0.58 15.28
C CYS A 158 -3.72 -0.08 15.86
N GLY A 159 -4.81 -0.23 15.08
CA GLY A 159 -6.15 0.14 15.53
C GLY A 159 -6.83 -0.92 16.40
N ALA A 160 -6.50 -2.21 16.20
CA ALA A 160 -6.96 -3.30 17.04
C ALA A 160 -6.03 -4.52 16.89
N PRO A 161 -5.57 -5.17 17.97
CA PRO A 161 -4.77 -6.38 17.86
C PRO A 161 -5.55 -7.57 17.26
N PRO A 162 -4.89 -8.53 16.60
CA PRO A 162 -3.47 -8.57 16.25
C PRO A 162 -3.08 -7.60 15.12
N CYS A 163 -1.92 -6.96 15.25
CA CYS A 163 -1.32 -6.13 14.20
C CYS A 163 0.07 -6.61 13.86
N HIS A 164 0.33 -6.73 12.57
CA HIS A 164 1.60 -7.15 12.01
C HIS A 164 2.14 -6.06 11.10
N VAL A 165 3.44 -5.80 11.17
CA VAL A 165 4.13 -4.82 10.31
C VAL A 165 5.25 -5.51 9.56
N THR A 166 5.32 -5.30 8.25
CA THR A 166 6.39 -5.82 7.39
C THR A 166 6.97 -4.68 6.57
N CYS A 167 8.25 -4.38 6.77
CA CYS A 167 9.05 -3.52 5.90
C CYS A 167 9.88 -4.43 4.99
N GLU A 168 9.65 -4.40 3.68
CA GLU A 168 10.23 -5.41 2.78
C GLU A 168 11.72 -5.21 2.50
N GLY A 169 12.26 -3.98 2.66
CA GLY A 169 13.68 -3.69 2.48
C GLY A 169 13.95 -2.35 1.82
N ASP A 170 15.18 -1.85 1.94
CA ASP A 170 15.64 -0.56 1.41
C ASP A 170 14.74 0.64 1.75
N ASN A 171 14.01 0.54 2.85
CA ASN A 171 13.17 1.61 3.33
C ASN A 171 14.05 2.65 4.04
N PRO A 172 14.07 3.91 3.57
CA PRO A 172 14.81 4.96 4.27
C PRO A 172 14.28 5.15 5.69
N ASP A 173 12.97 4.95 5.88
CA ASP A 173 12.27 5.00 7.15
C ASP A 173 11.10 4.03 7.13
N CYS A 174 10.90 3.29 8.21
CA CYS A 174 9.77 2.38 8.36
C CYS A 174 9.40 2.28 9.83
N GLU A 175 8.39 3.06 10.21
CA GLU A 175 7.83 3.07 11.54
C GLU A 175 6.61 2.15 11.61
N GLY A 176 6.40 1.50 12.76
CA GLY A 176 5.23 0.65 12.90
C GLY A 176 4.91 0.15 14.30
N THR A 177 3.62 0.04 14.59
CA THR A 177 3.11 -0.51 15.84
C THR A 177 2.67 -1.96 15.68
N CYS A 178 3.32 -2.86 16.41
CA CYS A 178 2.92 -4.26 16.55
C CYS A 178 2.18 -4.50 17.87
N ALA A 179 1.16 -5.34 17.84
CA ALA A 179 0.38 -5.72 19.00
C ALA A 179 -0.15 -7.15 18.85
N ASN A 180 0.20 -8.06 19.76
CA ASN A 180 -0.07 -9.50 19.63
C ASN A 180 0.30 -10.04 18.24
N GLY A 181 1.44 -9.60 17.70
CA GLY A 181 1.80 -9.78 16.31
C GLY A 181 3.30 -9.78 16.06
N THR A 182 3.68 -9.49 14.82
CA THR A 182 5.08 -9.62 14.36
C THR A 182 5.49 -8.38 13.59
N CYS A 183 6.70 -7.92 13.84
CA CYS A 183 7.34 -6.81 13.15
C CYS A 183 8.54 -7.35 12.36
N ALA A 184 8.64 -7.06 11.08
CA ALA A 184 9.76 -7.49 10.26
C ALA A 184 10.43 -6.29 9.60
N CYS A 185 11.71 -6.08 9.89
CA CYS A 185 12.55 -5.10 9.22
C CYS A 185 13.42 -5.79 8.18
N GLY A 186 13.06 -5.59 6.91
CA GLY A 186 13.76 -6.11 5.75
C GLY A 186 15.18 -5.54 5.59
N PRO A 187 15.95 -6.09 4.66
CA PRO A 187 17.36 -5.77 4.50
C PRO A 187 17.57 -4.30 4.16
N ARG A 188 18.65 -3.72 4.68
CA ARG A 188 19.07 -2.32 4.42
C ARG A 188 18.02 -1.24 4.75
N SER A 189 16.98 -1.58 5.52
CA SER A 189 15.99 -0.62 6.02
C SER A 189 16.43 0.01 7.35
N SER A 190 15.94 1.22 7.62
CA SER A 190 15.89 1.75 8.98
C SER A 190 14.49 1.54 9.52
N CYS A 191 14.34 0.81 10.62
CA CYS A 191 13.03 0.53 11.20
C CYS A 191 12.96 0.90 12.68
N GLU A 192 11.87 1.58 13.04
CA GLU A 192 11.50 1.86 14.42
C GLU A 192 10.13 1.23 14.70
N PHE A 193 10.09 0.25 15.61
CA PHE A 193 8.86 -0.43 15.94
C PHE A 193 8.44 -0.14 17.37
N THR A 194 7.13 0.00 17.59
CA THR A 194 6.54 0.00 18.92
C THR A 194 5.82 -1.31 19.16
N CYS A 195 6.21 -2.03 20.20
CA CYS A 195 5.39 -3.12 20.74
C CYS A 195 4.42 -2.56 21.78
N GLU A 196 3.15 -2.45 21.39
CA GLU A 196 2.09 -1.95 22.26
C GLU A 196 1.60 -3.03 23.24
N SER A 197 1.39 -4.26 22.75
CA SER A 197 0.99 -5.40 23.57
C SER A 197 1.61 -6.70 23.10
N GLY A 198 2.17 -7.46 24.04
CA GLY A 198 2.84 -8.73 23.76
C GLY A 198 1.86 -9.89 23.50
N PRO A 199 2.27 -10.93 22.75
CA PRO A 199 3.63 -11.11 22.22
C PRO A 199 3.92 -10.24 21.00
N CYS A 200 5.12 -9.66 20.95
CA CYS A 200 5.66 -8.95 19.79
C CYS A 200 7.02 -9.55 19.44
N HIS A 201 7.08 -10.22 18.29
CA HIS A 201 8.32 -10.78 17.79
C HIS A 201 8.84 -9.95 16.64
N THR A 202 10.08 -9.48 16.77
CA THR A 202 10.74 -8.68 15.74
C THR A 202 11.85 -9.46 15.05
N THR A 203 11.98 -9.31 13.73
CA THR A 203 13.13 -9.79 12.95
C THR A 203 13.82 -8.65 12.23
N CYS A 204 15.14 -8.68 12.21
CA CYS A 204 15.99 -7.64 11.63
C CYS A 204 17.00 -8.26 10.66
N ASP A 205 16.77 -8.02 9.37
CA ASP A 205 17.55 -8.61 8.29
C ASP A 205 18.87 -7.91 8.01
N GLU A 206 19.65 -8.45 7.07
CA GLU A 206 21.01 -7.98 6.80
C GLU A 206 21.06 -6.52 6.37
N GLY A 207 21.96 -5.74 6.98
CA GLY A 207 22.16 -4.35 6.64
C GLY A 207 21.11 -3.39 7.23
N SER A 208 20.11 -3.88 7.95
CA SER A 208 19.09 -3.05 8.59
C SER A 208 19.48 -2.56 9.98
N THR A 209 18.85 -1.47 10.40
CA THR A 209 18.92 -0.97 11.78
C THR A 209 17.54 -1.04 12.39
N CYS A 210 17.40 -1.73 13.52
CA CYS A 210 16.14 -1.84 14.23
C CYS A 210 16.22 -1.25 15.62
N VAL A 211 15.21 -0.46 15.96
CA VAL A 211 14.87 -0.08 17.33
C VAL A 211 13.46 -0.59 17.63
N VAL A 212 13.30 -1.33 18.72
CA VAL A 212 11.99 -1.81 19.17
C VAL A 212 11.70 -1.22 20.54
N HIS A 213 10.71 -0.35 20.61
CA HIS A 213 10.21 0.24 21.84
C HIS A 213 9.22 -0.71 22.53
N CYS A 214 9.42 -0.93 23.82
CA CYS A 214 8.62 -1.83 24.64
C CYS A 214 7.80 -0.99 25.63
N ALA A 215 6.54 -0.74 25.30
CA ALA A 215 5.66 0.15 26.08
C ALA A 215 5.57 -0.24 27.57
N ASN A 216 5.65 -1.53 27.87
CA ASN A 216 5.53 -2.09 29.21
C ASN A 216 6.87 -2.28 29.95
N GLY A 217 8.00 -1.81 29.39
CA GLY A 217 9.32 -1.93 30.03
C GLY A 217 9.83 -3.37 30.16
N ASN A 218 9.40 -4.23 29.24
CA ASN A 218 9.66 -5.66 29.19
C ASN A 218 10.58 -6.05 28.01
N ALA A 219 11.52 -5.17 27.66
CA ALA A 219 12.47 -5.42 26.57
C ALA A 219 13.27 -6.73 26.77
N GLY A 220 13.35 -7.52 25.70
CA GLY A 220 14.07 -8.80 25.67
C GLY A 220 13.27 -9.98 26.22
N THR A 221 11.97 -9.81 26.53
CA THR A 221 11.08 -10.93 26.85
C THR A 221 10.23 -11.29 25.62
N GLN A 222 9.53 -12.43 25.68
CA GLN A 222 8.56 -12.84 24.65
C GLN A 222 7.47 -11.80 24.35
N ASP A 223 7.28 -10.83 25.25
CA ASP A 223 6.29 -9.78 25.09
C ASP A 223 6.84 -8.60 24.28
N CYS A 224 8.16 -8.49 24.12
CA CYS A 224 8.84 -7.48 23.31
C CYS A 224 10.29 -7.90 23.05
N ASP A 225 10.53 -8.67 21.98
CA ASP A 225 11.86 -9.14 21.61
C ASP A 225 12.23 -8.92 20.14
N ILE A 226 13.54 -8.94 19.90
CA ILE A 226 14.14 -9.17 18.59
C ILE A 226 14.60 -10.63 18.56
N THR A 227 13.87 -11.46 17.82
CA THR A 227 14.12 -12.91 17.71
C THR A 227 15.27 -13.24 16.77
N ALA A 228 15.56 -12.36 15.80
CA ALA A 228 16.64 -12.50 14.85
C ALA A 228 17.27 -11.13 14.55
N CYS A 229 18.61 -11.07 14.64
CA CYS A 229 19.40 -9.89 14.34
C CYS A 229 20.55 -10.29 13.43
N ALA A 230 20.54 -9.80 12.18
CA ALA A 230 21.59 -10.11 11.22
C ALA A 230 22.87 -9.31 11.46
N ILE A 231 22.78 -8.13 12.10
CA ILE A 231 23.93 -7.28 12.42
C ILE A 231 24.27 -7.36 13.91
N GLY A 232 25.15 -8.30 14.25
CA GLY A 232 25.68 -8.43 15.60
C GLY A 232 24.71 -9.07 16.58
N ASP A 233 24.77 -8.64 17.83
CA ASP A 233 23.94 -9.17 18.91
C ASP A 233 22.76 -8.24 19.20
N VAL A 234 21.66 -8.84 19.65
CA VAL A 234 20.51 -8.11 20.20
C VAL A 234 20.92 -7.43 21.50
N VAL A 235 20.66 -6.12 21.61
CA VAL A 235 20.98 -5.33 22.82
C VAL A 235 19.70 -4.88 23.50
N VAL A 236 19.54 -5.21 24.79
CA VAL A 236 18.49 -4.62 25.63
C VAL A 236 19.02 -3.31 26.23
N CYS A 237 18.33 -2.21 25.96
CA CYS A 237 18.77 -0.89 26.36
C CYS A 237 18.61 -0.62 27.86
N PRO A 238 19.42 0.30 28.43
CA PRO A 238 19.28 0.71 29.82
C PRO A 238 17.84 1.13 30.14
N GLY A 239 17.31 0.64 31.26
CA GLY A 239 15.92 0.87 31.65
C GLY A 239 14.90 -0.11 31.07
N GLY A 240 15.29 -1.03 30.18
CA GLY A 240 14.44 -2.13 29.71
C GLY A 240 13.27 -1.68 28.84
N ARG A 241 13.33 -0.48 28.26
CA ARG A 241 12.26 0.12 27.45
C ARG A 241 12.47 -0.02 25.94
N ALA A 242 13.63 -0.49 25.52
CA ALA A 242 13.91 -0.74 24.11
C ALA A 242 14.86 -1.92 23.93
N THR A 243 14.75 -2.57 22.77
CA THR A 243 15.71 -3.56 22.27
C THR A 243 16.20 -3.09 20.90
N THR A 244 17.49 -3.21 20.60
CA THR A 244 18.06 -2.79 19.32
C THR A 244 18.86 -3.90 18.63
N CYS A 245 18.95 -3.79 17.30
CA CYS A 245 19.81 -4.59 16.44
C CYS A 245 20.45 -3.66 15.40
N GLY A 246 21.78 -3.64 15.29
CA GLY A 246 22.48 -2.73 14.36
C GLY A 246 22.37 -1.23 14.68
N ALA A 247 21.62 -0.84 15.71
CA ALA A 247 21.38 0.55 16.12
C ALA A 247 21.84 0.82 17.57
N PRO A 248 22.29 2.06 17.89
CA PRO A 248 22.51 2.46 19.27
C PRO A 248 21.20 2.49 20.05
N CYS A 249 21.30 2.40 21.37
CA CYS A 249 20.13 2.64 22.21
C CYS A 249 19.66 4.10 22.10
N PRO A 250 18.35 4.34 21.99
CA PRO A 250 17.81 5.69 22.08
C PRO A 250 18.06 6.27 23.49
N ASP A 251 18.25 7.59 23.55
CA ASP A 251 18.53 8.35 24.79
C ASP A 251 17.32 8.43 25.74
#